data_AF-A0A563W5Y6-F1
#
_entry.id   AF-A0A563W5Y6-F1
#
_cell.length_a   1.000
_cell.length_b   1.000
_cell.length_c   1.000
_cell.angle_alpha   90.00
_cell.angle_beta   90.00
_cell.angle_gamma   90.00
#
_symmetry.space_group_name_H-M   'P 1'
#
loop_
_entity.id
_entity.type
_entity.pdbx_description
1 polymer ?
#
loop_
_entity_poly.entity_id
_entity_poly.type
_entity_poly.pdbx_seq_one_letter_code
_entity_poly.pdbx_strand_id
1 'polypeptide(L)'
;MLKLNAQGKNVPEIAQIFNCHEHTVRATIKRWEKKGLVGLWSASGRGAKQKWKAEDLEYIEACIKEEKRTYNSVQLVEKLQQERGVNLSSDRLRRILKKKDIVGKELDIAIEKSRINNSNRLRKPI
;
A
#
# COMPACT_ATOMS: atom_id res chain seq x y z
N MET A 1 27.72 -0.61 -5.40
CA MET A 1 28.30 0.46 -6.23
C MET A 1 29.17 1.41 -5.40
N LEU A 2 28.61 2.16 -4.43
CA LEU A 2 29.39 3.16 -3.66
C LEU A 2 30.59 2.59 -2.88
N LYS A 3 30.43 1.45 -2.21
CA LYS A 3 31.54 0.79 -1.51
C LYS A 3 32.71 0.46 -2.45
N LEU A 4 32.42 0.00 -3.66
CA LEU A 4 33.44 -0.32 -4.66
C LEU A 4 34.12 0.94 -5.21
N ASN A 5 33.35 2.02 -5.39
CA ASN A 5 33.90 3.33 -5.76
C ASN A 5 34.84 3.87 -4.67
N ALA A 6 34.47 3.74 -3.39
CA ALA A 6 35.30 4.12 -2.25
C ALA A 6 36.58 3.24 -2.12
N GLN A 7 36.56 2.03 -2.66
CA GLN A 7 37.72 1.14 -2.76
C GLN A 7 38.60 1.43 -4.00
N GLY A 8 38.28 2.46 -4.79
CA GLY A 8 39.04 2.87 -5.96
C GLY A 8 38.75 2.09 -7.25
N LYS A 9 37.68 1.28 -7.30
CA LYS A 9 37.30 0.59 -8.54
C LYS A 9 36.71 1.56 -9.56
N ASN A 10 37.00 1.30 -10.84
CA ASN A 10 36.54 2.15 -11.93
C ASN A 10 35.06 1.94 -12.26
N VAL A 11 34.41 2.96 -12.84
CA VAL A 11 32.99 2.91 -13.22
C VAL A 11 32.65 1.72 -14.14
N PRO A 12 33.45 1.39 -15.18
CA PRO A 12 33.18 0.24 -16.03
C PRO A 12 33.23 -1.10 -15.28
N GLU A 13 34.19 -1.27 -14.36
CA GLU A 13 34.31 -2.49 -13.54
C GLU A 13 33.11 -2.66 -12.61
N ILE A 14 32.66 -1.57 -12.00
CA ILE A 14 31.46 -1.56 -11.15
C ILE A 14 30.22 -1.88 -11.99
N ALA A 15 30.12 -1.32 -13.19
CA ALA A 15 29.01 -1.57 -14.10
C ALA A 15 28.91 -3.05 -14.49
N GLN A 16 30.05 -3.68 -14.78
CA GLN A 16 30.16 -5.11 -15.08
C GLN A 16 29.77 -5.99 -13.89
N ILE A 17 30.27 -5.68 -12.67
CA ILE A 17 29.92 -6.42 -11.45
C ILE A 17 28.42 -6.39 -11.16
N PHE A 18 27.76 -5.25 -11.41
CA PHE A 18 26.33 -5.06 -11.14
C PHE A 18 25.44 -5.36 -12.35
N ASN A 19 26.02 -5.82 -13.47
CA ASN A 19 25.34 -6.05 -14.75
C ASN A 19 24.38 -4.89 -15.13
N CYS A 20 24.90 -3.66 -15.07
CA CYS A 20 24.12 -2.46 -15.35
C CYS A 20 24.91 -1.49 -16.22
N HIS A 21 24.24 -0.51 -16.82
CA HIS A 21 24.93 0.51 -17.61
C HIS A 21 25.80 1.41 -16.72
N GLU A 22 26.99 1.77 -17.20
CA GLU A 22 27.88 2.75 -16.54
C GLU A 22 27.18 4.06 -16.15
N HIS A 23 26.19 4.51 -16.92
CA HIS A 23 25.40 5.70 -16.61
C HIS A 23 24.66 5.56 -15.27
N THR A 24 24.17 4.37 -14.92
CA THR A 24 23.53 4.09 -13.63
C THR A 24 24.52 4.22 -12.48
N VAL A 25 25.74 3.73 -12.67
CA VAL A 25 26.82 3.85 -11.68
C VAL A 25 27.18 5.32 -11.46
N ARG A 26 27.43 6.08 -12.55
CA ARG A 26 27.71 7.53 -12.49
C ARG A 26 26.57 8.30 -11.82
N ALA A 27 25.33 8.03 -12.21
CA ALA A 27 24.16 8.67 -11.63
C ALA A 27 24.00 8.38 -10.14
N THR A 28 24.33 7.15 -9.70
CA THR A 28 24.28 6.76 -8.29
C THR A 28 25.35 7.46 -7.47
N ILE A 29 26.59 7.53 -7.97
CA ILE A 29 27.72 8.24 -7.32
C ILE A 29 27.40 9.74 -7.22
N LYS A 30 27.02 10.39 -8.33
CA LYS A 30 26.67 11.82 -8.35
C LYS A 30 25.52 12.15 -7.40
N ARG A 31 24.54 11.25 -7.27
CA ARG A 31 23.40 11.43 -6.37
C ARG A 31 23.82 11.34 -4.91
N TRP A 32 24.72 10.40 -4.59
CA TRP A 32 25.33 10.28 -3.27
C TRP A 32 26.18 11.51 -2.92
N GLU A 33 27.04 11.98 -3.81
CA GLU A 33 27.86 13.18 -3.58
C GLU A 33 26.99 14.43 -3.33
N LYS A 34 25.88 14.57 -4.08
CA LYS A 34 24.99 15.73 -3.95
C LYS A 34 24.08 15.69 -2.72
N LYS A 35 23.60 14.51 -2.31
CA LYS A 35 22.50 14.37 -1.34
C LYS A 35 22.80 13.43 -0.18
N GLY A 36 24.00 12.86 -0.11
CA GLY A 36 24.38 11.85 0.87
C GLY A 36 23.39 10.67 0.90
N LEU A 37 23.07 10.23 2.11
CA LEU A 37 22.15 9.11 2.35
C LEU A 37 20.75 9.33 1.76
N VAL A 38 20.24 10.57 1.80
CA VAL A 38 18.94 10.94 1.22
C VAL A 38 18.92 10.68 -0.29
N GLY A 39 20.07 10.79 -0.95
CA GLY A 39 20.23 10.45 -2.36
C GLY A 39 19.94 8.98 -2.65
N LEU A 40 20.21 8.08 -1.72
CA LEU A 40 20.07 6.63 -1.96
C LEU A 40 18.65 6.11 -1.73
N TRP A 41 17.79 6.90 -1.11
CA TRP A 41 16.40 6.50 -0.91
C TRP A 41 15.66 6.34 -2.24
N SER A 42 14.71 5.40 -2.23
CA SER A 42 13.82 5.18 -3.37
C SER A 42 13.02 6.45 -3.62
N ALA A 43 12.94 6.87 -4.88
CA ALA A 43 12.08 7.99 -5.26
C ALA A 43 10.63 7.68 -4.86
N SER A 44 9.97 8.62 -4.19
CA SER A 44 8.53 8.56 -3.97
C SER A 44 7.82 8.46 -5.32
N GLY A 45 6.81 7.59 -5.42
CA GLY A 45 5.99 7.47 -6.63
C GLY A 45 6.32 6.29 -7.56
N ARG A 46 7.07 5.27 -7.11
CA ARG A 46 7.23 4.00 -7.87
C ARG A 46 5.95 3.13 -7.96
N GLY A 47 4.77 3.71 -7.70
CA GLY A 47 3.48 3.04 -7.78
C GLY A 47 2.59 3.64 -8.86
N ALA A 48 1.60 2.87 -9.31
CA ALA A 48 0.55 3.39 -10.18
C ALA A 48 -0.14 4.59 -9.49
N LYS A 49 -0.37 5.66 -10.26
CA LYS A 49 -1.12 6.82 -9.77
C LYS A 49 -2.49 6.38 -9.27
N GLN A 50 -2.93 7.02 -8.20
CA GLN A 50 -4.23 6.75 -7.61
C GLN A 50 -5.34 7.11 -8.63
N LYS A 51 -6.31 6.20 -8.82
CA LYS A 51 -7.44 6.39 -9.74
C LYS A 51 -8.67 7.05 -9.08
N TRP A 52 -8.60 7.30 -7.78
CA TRP A 52 -9.70 7.79 -6.94
C TRP A 52 -9.21 9.00 -6.15
N LYS A 53 -10.11 9.91 -5.80
CA LYS A 53 -9.84 11.06 -4.94
C LYS A 53 -10.37 10.82 -3.52
N ALA A 54 -9.97 11.64 -2.56
CA ALA A 54 -10.36 11.45 -1.17
C ALA A 54 -11.89 11.50 -1.00
N GLU A 55 -12.55 12.37 -1.76
CA GLU A 55 -14.00 12.58 -1.76
C GLU A 55 -14.76 11.32 -2.23
N ASP A 56 -14.17 10.54 -3.14
CA ASP A 56 -14.76 9.29 -3.62
C ASP A 56 -14.84 8.23 -2.51
N LEU A 57 -13.87 8.23 -1.60
CA LEU A 57 -13.88 7.31 -0.46
C LEU A 57 -14.78 7.79 0.68
N GLU A 58 -14.82 9.10 0.92
CA GLU A 58 -15.76 9.69 1.89
C GLU A 58 -17.20 9.40 1.48
N TYR A 59 -17.50 9.46 0.18
CA TYR A 59 -18.79 9.07 -0.36
C TYR A 59 -19.14 7.60 -0.07
N ILE A 60 -18.21 6.67 -0.28
CA ILE A 60 -18.42 5.23 0.03
C ILE A 60 -18.60 5.03 1.54
N GLU A 61 -17.85 5.75 2.35
CA GLU A 61 -17.96 5.67 3.81
C GLU A 61 -19.32 6.17 4.30
N ALA A 62 -19.82 7.28 3.74
CA ALA A 62 -21.17 7.78 4.01
C ALA A 62 -22.23 6.75 3.59
N CYS A 63 -22.12 6.17 2.39
CA CYS A 63 -23.02 5.12 1.93
C CYS A 63 -23.08 3.92 2.89
N ILE A 64 -21.92 3.46 3.38
CA ILE A 64 -21.85 2.32 4.31
C ILE A 64 -22.45 2.67 5.69
N LYS A 65 -22.33 3.92 6.14
CA LYS A 65 -22.88 4.38 7.43
C LYS A 65 -24.39 4.61 7.39
N GLU A 66 -24.88 5.25 6.34
CA GLU A 66 -26.29 5.60 6.18
C GLU A 66 -27.14 4.35 5.91
N GLU A 67 -26.64 3.46 5.06
CA GLU A 67 -27.37 2.28 4.63
C GLU A 67 -26.90 1.06 5.45
N LYS A 68 -27.69 0.64 6.45
CA LYS A 68 -27.41 -0.54 7.32
C LYS A 68 -27.31 -1.90 6.57
N ARG A 69 -27.31 -1.91 5.24
CA ARG A 69 -27.17 -3.11 4.39
C ARG A 69 -25.71 -3.55 4.31
N THR A 70 -25.49 -4.86 4.31
CA THR A 70 -24.19 -5.45 3.99
C THR A 70 -23.95 -5.33 2.50
N TYR A 71 -23.20 -4.32 2.08
CA TYR A 71 -22.79 -4.19 0.68
C TYR A 71 -21.72 -5.21 0.31
N ASN A 72 -21.94 -5.92 -0.79
CA ASN A 72 -20.87 -6.67 -1.43
C ASN A 72 -19.90 -5.67 -2.09
N SER A 73 -18.60 -5.96 -2.01
CA SER A 73 -17.53 -5.19 -2.68
C SER A 73 -17.77 -4.92 -4.17
N VAL A 74 -18.47 -5.81 -4.88
CA VAL A 74 -18.85 -5.61 -6.29
C VAL A 74 -19.88 -4.49 -6.43
N GLN A 75 -20.90 -4.47 -5.58
CA GLN A 75 -21.98 -3.46 -5.60
C GLN A 75 -21.44 -2.07 -5.29
N LEU A 76 -20.47 -1.94 -4.36
CA LEU A 76 -19.84 -0.66 -4.06
C LEU A 76 -19.02 -0.12 -5.24
N VAL A 77 -18.35 -1.00 -5.98
CA VAL A 77 -17.61 -0.60 -7.19
C VAL A 77 -18.55 -0.14 -8.28
N GLU A 78 -19.66 -0.85 -8.50
CA GLU A 78 -20.67 -0.45 -9.49
C GLU A 78 -21.29 0.91 -9.13
N LYS A 79 -21.67 1.10 -7.87
CA LYS A 79 -22.20 2.39 -7.37
C LYS A 79 -21.17 3.51 -7.56
N LEU A 80 -19.90 3.26 -7.24
CA LEU A 80 -18.83 4.23 -7.42
C LEU A 80 -18.57 4.57 -8.90
N GLN A 81 -18.67 3.58 -9.78
CA GLN A 81 -18.52 3.78 -11.21
C GLN A 81 -19.69 4.58 -11.79
N GLN A 82 -20.92 4.33 -11.34
CA GLN A 82 -22.12 5.02 -11.80
C GLN A 82 -22.16 6.48 -11.31
N GLU A 83 -21.86 6.71 -10.04
CA GLU A 83 -22.06 8.04 -9.42
C GLU A 83 -20.83 8.95 -9.48
N ARG A 84 -19.63 8.38 -9.52
CA ARG A 84 -18.35 9.14 -9.54
C ARG A 84 -17.49 8.87 -10.76
N GLY A 85 -17.86 7.92 -11.63
CA GLY A 85 -17.09 7.59 -12.82
C GLY A 85 -15.76 6.88 -12.54
N VAL A 86 -15.53 6.45 -11.29
CA VAL A 86 -14.24 5.89 -10.87
C VAL A 86 -14.20 4.38 -11.10
N ASN A 87 -13.29 3.97 -11.99
CA ASN A 87 -13.08 2.56 -12.30
C ASN A 87 -12.05 1.92 -11.35
N LEU A 88 -12.55 1.11 -10.41
CA LEU A 88 -11.78 0.36 -9.43
C LEU A 88 -12.14 -1.13 -9.48
N SER A 89 -11.16 -2.00 -9.22
CA SER A 89 -11.45 -3.42 -8.95
C SER A 89 -12.00 -3.57 -7.53
N SER A 90 -12.90 -4.54 -7.33
CA SER A 90 -13.46 -4.89 -6.02
C SER A 90 -12.38 -5.24 -4.98
N ASP A 91 -11.32 -5.97 -5.36
CA ASP A 91 -10.19 -6.26 -4.47
C ASP A 91 -9.44 -4.99 -4.06
N ARG A 92 -9.25 -4.07 -5.01
CA ARG A 92 -8.59 -2.80 -4.75
C ARG A 92 -9.41 -1.94 -3.78
N LEU A 93 -10.74 -1.87 -3.97
CA LEU A 93 -11.64 -1.20 -3.03
C LEU A 93 -11.55 -1.83 -1.63
N ARG A 94 -11.58 -3.17 -1.54
CA ARG A 94 -11.45 -3.89 -0.26
C ARG A 94 -10.14 -3.58 0.46
N ARG A 95 -9.01 -3.55 -0.25
CA ARG A 95 -7.70 -3.18 0.33
C ARG A 95 -7.69 -1.74 0.83
N ILE A 96 -8.30 -0.82 0.09
CA ILE A 96 -8.38 0.59 0.47
C ILE A 96 -9.22 0.75 1.75
N LEU A 97 -10.39 0.12 1.82
CA LEU A 97 -11.27 0.16 2.99
C LEU A 97 -10.58 -0.45 4.22
N LYS A 98 -9.90 -1.61 4.06
CA LYS A 98 -9.09 -2.21 5.14
C LYS A 98 -7.97 -1.29 5.63
N LYS A 99 -7.27 -0.58 4.73
CA LYS A 99 -6.19 0.35 5.10
C LYS A 99 -6.70 1.55 5.91
N LYS A 100 -7.97 1.91 5.74
CA LYS A 100 -8.64 3.01 6.45
C LYS A 100 -9.33 2.58 7.74
N ASP A 101 -9.15 1.33 8.18
CA ASP A 101 -9.91 0.72 9.30
C ASP A 101 -11.43 0.81 9.13
N ILE A 102 -11.93 0.93 7.89
CA ILE A 102 -13.35 0.82 7.56
C ILE A 102 -13.65 -0.67 7.47
N VAL A 103 -13.74 -1.30 8.64
CA VAL A 103 -13.97 -2.73 8.80
C VAL A 103 -15.46 -2.99 8.58
N GLY A 104 -15.79 -3.67 7.48
CA GLY A 104 -17.14 -4.17 7.26
C GLY A 104 -17.57 -5.11 8.39
N LYS A 105 -18.86 -5.09 8.74
CA LYS A 105 -19.51 -5.86 9.82
C LYS A 105 -19.10 -7.34 9.91
N GLU A 106 -18.79 -7.98 8.78
CA GLU A 106 -18.35 -9.39 8.74
C GLU A 106 -17.09 -9.67 9.59
N LEU A 107 -16.15 -8.72 9.64
CA LEU A 107 -14.94 -8.87 10.43
C LEU A 107 -15.14 -8.48 11.90
N ASP A 108 -16.03 -7.52 12.19
CA ASP A 108 -16.42 -7.24 13.58
C ASP A 108 -17.06 -8.47 14.23
N ILE A 109 -17.97 -9.17 13.54
CA ILE A 109 -18.55 -10.43 14.04
C ILE A 109 -17.46 -11.50 14.24
N ALA A 110 -16.47 -11.58 13.35
CA ALA A 110 -15.36 -12.53 13.48
C ALA A 110 -14.43 -12.18 14.65
N ILE A 111 -14.13 -10.90 14.87
CA ILE A 111 -13.34 -10.39 15.99
C ILE A 111 -14.10 -10.61 17.31
N GLU A 112 -15.39 -10.29 17.36
CA GLU A 112 -16.29 -10.53 18.49
C GLU A 112 -16.30 -12.01 18.90
N LYS A 113 -16.49 -12.91 17.93
CA LYS A 113 -16.46 -14.37 18.16
C LYS A 113 -15.10 -14.86 18.66
N SER A 114 -14.01 -14.28 18.15
CA SER A 114 -12.66 -14.62 18.61
C SER A 114 -12.39 -14.16 20.06
N ARG A 115 -12.90 -12.99 20.45
CA ARG A 115 -12.82 -12.46 21.81
C ARG A 115 -13.65 -13.29 22.80
N ILE A 116 -14.87 -13.68 22.42
CA ILE A 116 -15.74 -14.55 23.23
C ILE A 116 -15.08 -15.93 23.44
N ASN A 117 -14.54 -16.53 22.38
CA ASN A 117 -13.86 -17.83 22.48
C ASN A 117 -12.60 -17.79 23.36
N ASN A 118 -11.85 -16.67 23.35
CA ASN A 118 -10.68 -16.51 24.21
C ASN A 118 -11.09 -16.31 25.69
N SER A 119 -12.16 -15.55 25.96
CA SER A 119 -12.67 -15.38 27.33
C SER A 119 -13.20 -16.68 27.94
N ASN A 120 -13.77 -17.59 27.14
CA ASN A 120 -14.21 -18.90 27.61
C ASN A 120 -13.05 -19.87 27.86
N ARG A 121 -11.89 -19.70 27.18
CA ARG A 121 -10.68 -20.48 27.48
C ARG A 121 -10.03 -20.11 28.81
N LEU A 122 -10.15 -18.85 29.22
CA LEU A 122 -9.61 -18.32 30.48
C LEU A 122 -10.53 -18.59 31.69
N ARG A 123 -11.71 -19.19 31.48
CA ARG A 123 -12.67 -19.57 32.53
C ARG A 123 -12.83 -21.10 32.64
N LYS A 124 -11.76 -21.87 32.49
CA LYS A 124 -11.79 -23.28 32.92
C LYS A 124 -11.53 -23.34 34.43
N PRO A 125 -12.45 -23.88 35.25
CA PRO A 125 -12.18 -24.08 36.66
C PRO A 125 -11.05 -25.08 36.81
N ILE A 126 -10.15 -24.79 37.75
CA ILE A 126 -9.08 -25.70 38.23
C ILE A 126 -9.74 -26.92 38.88
#